data_AF-A0A4U6URX7-F1
#
_entry.id   AF-A0A4U6URX7-F1
#
_cell.length_a   1.000
_cell.length_b   1.000
_cell.length_c   1.000
_cell.angle_alpha   90.00
_cell.angle_beta   90.00
_cell.angle_gamma   90.00
#
_symmetry.space_group_name_H-M   'P 1'
#
loop_
_entity.id
_entity.type
_entity.pdbx_description
1 polymer ?
#
loop_
_entity_poly.entity_id
_entity_poly.type
_entity_poly.pdbx_seq_one_letter_code
_entity_poly.pdbx_strand_id
1 'polypeptide(L)'
;MKLKSATWASQVWRRTKRNRTRSAAVSCRRRRHQLAISLSLTGESVEEESRRRRSAMAGSDPRLAHPGLAIVIMGVSGCGKSTVAALLAEALGCSFIEADDYHSQANKAKMSKGIPLSDADRTPWLESLRDAISDRLDRGEDVAVSCSALQLKYREVLRAADRSYKPGDYADCRVKFVCLKASVEVITERMQRRSSEGKHFMPASLLQSQVDLLQINAAEGITEVDATEHPGDIVRDAIAQFREELASTDPPCF
;
A
#
# COMPACT_ATOMS: atom_id res chain seq x y z
N MET A 1 28.43 -40.45 -12.20
CA MET A 1 27.86 -40.79 -13.53
C MET A 1 26.44 -40.26 -13.62
N LYS A 2 26.08 -39.80 -14.82
CA LYS A 2 24.92 -38.98 -15.19
C LYS A 2 23.55 -39.67 -15.05
N LEU A 3 22.55 -38.86 -14.72
CA LEU A 3 21.16 -38.76 -15.23
C LEU A 3 20.39 -40.05 -15.61
N LYS A 4 19.12 -40.13 -15.14
CA LYS A 4 17.90 -40.16 -15.98
C LYS A 4 16.63 -40.45 -15.14
N SER A 5 15.81 -39.44 -14.89
CA SER A 5 14.37 -39.64 -14.61
C SER A 5 13.53 -38.36 -14.81
N ALA A 6 13.89 -37.52 -15.79
CA ALA A 6 13.17 -36.31 -16.17
C ALA A 6 12.69 -36.37 -17.63
N THR A 7 11.95 -37.41 -18.00
CA THR A 7 11.54 -37.61 -19.41
C THR A 7 10.07 -37.94 -19.67
N TRP A 8 9.21 -38.03 -18.65
CA TRP A 8 7.77 -38.28 -18.88
C TRP A 8 6.90 -37.01 -18.85
N ALA A 9 7.16 -36.05 -17.96
CA ALA A 9 6.33 -34.85 -17.81
C ALA A 9 6.48 -33.81 -18.95
N SER A 10 7.60 -33.81 -19.68
CA SER A 10 7.85 -32.79 -20.72
C SER A 10 7.26 -33.11 -22.10
N GLN A 11 6.77 -34.33 -22.32
CA GLN A 11 6.17 -34.74 -23.60
C GLN A 11 4.65 -34.52 -23.65
N VAL A 12 3.96 -34.56 -22.50
CA VAL A 12 2.51 -34.30 -22.41
C VAL A 12 2.19 -32.81 -22.53
N TRP A 13 3.03 -31.93 -21.97
CA TRP A 13 2.83 -30.47 -22.01
C TRP A 13 3.01 -29.85 -23.41
N ARG A 14 3.85 -30.44 -24.28
CA ARG A 14 4.08 -29.93 -25.65
C ARG A 14 2.94 -30.26 -26.63
N ARG A 15 2.08 -31.23 -26.32
CA ARG A 15 0.97 -31.64 -27.21
C ARG A 15 -0.30 -30.80 -27.00
N THR A 16 -0.53 -30.29 -25.78
CA THR A 16 -1.69 -29.43 -25.44
C THR A 16 -1.52 -27.97 -25.85
N LYS A 17 -0.29 -27.46 -25.97
CA LYS A 17 -0.02 -26.06 -26.41
C LYS A 17 -0.17 -25.86 -27.92
N ARG A 18 -0.09 -26.93 -28.73
CA ARG A 18 -0.18 -26.85 -30.21
C ARG A 18 -1.62 -26.93 -30.76
N ASN A 19 -2.59 -27.39 -29.96
CA ASN A 19 -4.01 -27.47 -30.36
C ASN A 19 -4.86 -26.25 -29.92
N ARG A 20 -4.40 -25.43 -28.96
CA ARG A 20 -5.12 -24.20 -28.55
C ARG A 20 -4.85 -22.99 -29.45
N THR A 21 -3.77 -22.98 -30.22
CA THR A 21 -3.38 -21.86 -31.10
C THR A 21 -3.97 -21.91 -32.51
N ARG A 22 -4.63 -23.01 -32.92
CA ARG A 22 -5.33 -23.09 -34.22
C ARG A 22 -6.81 -22.70 -34.17
N SER A 23 -7.47 -22.77 -33.00
CA SER A 23 -8.90 -22.45 -32.87
C SER A 23 -9.17 -20.93 -32.71
N ALA A 24 -8.25 -20.18 -32.10
CA ALA A 24 -8.39 -18.72 -31.93
C ALA A 24 -8.17 -17.91 -33.23
N ALA A 25 -7.37 -18.42 -34.17
CA ALA A 25 -7.04 -17.71 -35.42
C ALA A 25 -8.17 -17.74 -36.47
N VAL A 26 -9.04 -18.76 -36.44
CA VAL A 26 -10.16 -18.89 -37.40
C VAL A 26 -11.40 -18.11 -36.95
N SER A 27 -11.60 -17.94 -35.63
CA SER A 27 -12.69 -17.12 -35.06
C SER A 27 -12.46 -15.61 -35.25
N CYS A 28 -11.20 -15.16 -35.26
CA CYS A 28 -10.84 -13.76 -35.46
C CYS A 28 -11.04 -13.27 -36.91
N ARG A 29 -10.92 -14.14 -37.92
CA ARG A 29 -11.09 -13.77 -39.34
C ARG A 29 -12.56 -13.62 -39.78
N ARG A 30 -13.49 -14.38 -39.19
CA ARG A 30 -14.93 -14.27 -39.53
C ARG A 30 -15.61 -13.02 -38.96
N ARG A 31 -15.18 -12.52 -37.79
CA ARG A 31 -15.71 -11.25 -37.23
C ARG A 31 -15.26 -10.00 -37.99
N ARG A 32 -14.10 -10.04 -38.65
CA ARG A 32 -13.61 -8.91 -39.47
C ARG A 32 -14.42 -8.71 -40.76
N HIS A 33 -14.95 -9.78 -41.35
CA HIS A 33 -15.79 -9.66 -42.55
C HIS A 33 -17.23 -9.21 -42.27
N GLN A 34 -17.78 -9.50 -41.08
CA GLN A 34 -19.13 -9.08 -40.73
C GLN A 34 -19.22 -7.61 -40.31
N LEU A 35 -18.17 -7.04 -39.69
CA LEU A 35 -18.14 -5.61 -39.36
C LEU A 35 -17.96 -4.70 -40.58
N ALA A 36 -17.22 -5.16 -41.61
CA ALA A 36 -16.98 -4.37 -42.81
C ALA A 36 -18.25 -4.15 -43.65
N ILE A 37 -19.27 -5.01 -43.51
CA ILE A 37 -20.53 -4.91 -44.26
C ILE A 37 -21.53 -3.97 -43.56
N SER A 38 -21.47 -3.83 -42.23
CA SER A 38 -22.38 -2.95 -41.49
C SER A 38 -22.01 -1.46 -41.56
N LEU A 39 -20.72 -1.15 -41.74
CA LEU A 39 -20.19 0.22 -41.84
C LEU A 39 -20.52 0.93 -43.16
N SER A 40 -21.07 0.21 -44.15
CA SER A 40 -21.44 0.79 -45.44
C SER A 40 -22.87 1.34 -45.50
N LEU A 41 -23.68 1.16 -44.45
CA LEU A 41 -25.12 1.48 -44.47
C LEU A 41 -25.56 2.64 -43.57
N THR A 42 -24.68 3.20 -42.73
CA THR A 42 -25.04 4.29 -41.79
C THR A 42 -24.29 5.60 -42.01
N GLY A 43 -23.32 5.67 -42.92
CA GLY A 43 -22.63 6.92 -43.24
C GLY A 43 -21.86 7.56 -42.08
N GLU A 44 -21.59 6.83 -41.00
CA GLU A 44 -20.74 7.31 -39.90
C GLU A 44 -19.27 7.01 -40.22
N SER A 45 -18.40 8.02 -40.04
CA SER A 45 -16.97 7.85 -40.27
C SER A 45 -16.37 6.88 -39.24
N VAL A 46 -15.37 6.09 -39.67
CA VAL A 46 -14.64 5.14 -38.79
C VAL A 46 -14.05 5.82 -37.54
N GLU A 47 -13.78 7.13 -37.63
CA GLU A 47 -13.32 7.96 -36.52
C GLU A 47 -14.40 8.28 -35.50
N GLU A 48 -15.66 8.43 -35.93
CA GLU A 48 -16.82 8.70 -35.07
C GLU A 48 -17.25 7.46 -34.30
N GLU A 49 -17.23 6.29 -34.94
CA GLU A 49 -17.45 5.01 -34.24
C GLU A 49 -16.30 4.72 -33.25
N SER A 50 -15.06 5.05 -33.61
CA SER A 50 -13.91 4.94 -32.68
C SER A 50 -13.99 5.94 -31.52
N ARG A 51 -14.54 7.14 -31.73
CA ARG A 51 -14.76 8.15 -30.69
C ARG A 51 -15.94 7.76 -29.79
N ARG A 52 -17.03 7.22 -30.33
CA ARG A 52 -18.13 6.62 -29.56
C ARG A 52 -17.70 5.38 -28.78
N ARG A 53 -16.87 4.51 -29.35
CA ARG A 53 -16.30 3.35 -28.63
C ARG A 53 -15.35 3.77 -27.51
N ARG A 54 -14.53 4.81 -27.71
CA ARG A 54 -13.71 5.41 -26.64
C ARG A 54 -14.59 6.06 -25.55
N SER A 55 -15.69 6.69 -25.94
CA SER A 55 -16.68 7.27 -25.01
C SER A 55 -17.50 6.20 -24.27
N ALA A 56 -17.78 5.06 -24.92
CA ALA A 56 -18.52 3.93 -24.34
C ALA A 56 -17.65 3.00 -23.49
N MET A 57 -16.32 3.01 -23.69
CA MET A 57 -15.35 2.39 -22.76
C MET A 57 -14.93 3.33 -21.62
N ALA A 58 -15.39 4.58 -21.62
CA ALA A 58 -15.33 5.49 -20.47
C ALA A 58 -16.55 5.32 -19.53
N GLY A 59 -17.19 4.14 -19.55
CA GLY A 59 -17.99 3.65 -18.43
C GLY A 59 -17.03 3.00 -17.43
N SER A 60 -16.93 3.58 -16.24
CA SER A 60 -16.17 3.05 -15.11
C SER A 60 -16.51 1.56 -14.89
N ASP A 61 -15.48 0.71 -14.82
CA ASP A 61 -15.63 -0.67 -14.36
C ASP A 61 -16.26 -0.62 -12.96
N PRO A 62 -17.38 -1.30 -12.68
CA PRO A 62 -17.98 -1.34 -11.35
C PRO A 62 -17.07 -1.98 -10.29
N ARG A 63 -15.94 -2.58 -10.69
CA ARG A 63 -14.86 -3.00 -9.77
C ARG A 63 -13.92 -1.86 -9.33
N LEU A 64 -14.03 -0.68 -9.93
CA LEU A 64 -13.38 0.57 -9.49
C LEU A 64 -14.24 1.32 -8.44
N ALA A 65 -15.30 0.69 -7.92
CA ALA A 65 -16.28 1.36 -7.06
C ALA A 65 -15.88 1.47 -5.59
N HIS A 66 -14.80 0.82 -5.15
CA HIS A 66 -14.32 0.98 -3.79
C HIS A 66 -13.30 2.12 -3.73
N PRO A 67 -13.55 3.16 -2.92
CA PRO A 67 -12.54 4.17 -2.66
C PRO A 67 -11.33 3.48 -2.01
N GLY A 68 -10.10 3.82 -2.44
CA GLY A 68 -8.89 3.16 -1.94
C GLY A 68 -8.75 3.28 -0.42
N LEU A 69 -7.93 2.41 0.18
CA LEU A 69 -7.65 2.39 1.61
C LEU A 69 -6.18 2.72 1.91
N ALA A 70 -5.94 3.56 2.91
CA ALA A 70 -4.60 3.80 3.43
C ALA A 70 -4.42 3.07 4.76
N ILE A 71 -3.42 2.18 4.84
CA ILE A 71 -3.05 1.51 6.10
C ILE A 71 -1.71 2.07 6.57
N VAL A 72 -1.74 2.84 7.65
CA VAL A 72 -0.58 3.45 8.28
C VAL A 72 -0.03 2.53 9.37
N ILE A 73 1.14 1.95 9.13
CA ILE A 73 1.91 1.23 10.15
C ILE A 73 2.65 2.25 11.00
N MET A 74 2.22 2.38 12.25
CA MET A 74 2.73 3.36 13.21
C MET A 74 3.47 2.74 14.39
N GLY A 75 4.13 3.60 15.17
CA GLY A 75 4.96 3.20 16.30
C GLY A 75 6.30 3.92 16.35
N VAL A 76 7.03 3.73 17.45
CA VAL A 76 8.31 4.41 17.68
C VAL A 76 9.40 3.96 16.70
N SER A 77 10.47 4.73 16.57
CA SER A 77 11.59 4.37 15.72
C SER A 77 12.20 3.03 16.16
N GLY A 78 12.52 2.16 15.21
CA GLY A 78 13.14 0.86 15.47
C GLY A 78 12.14 -0.30 15.68
N CYS A 79 10.84 -0.04 15.81
CA CYS A 79 9.84 -1.12 15.99
C CYS A 79 9.59 -1.96 14.72
N GLY A 80 9.99 -1.49 13.52
CA GLY A 80 9.88 -2.27 12.29
C GLY A 80 8.82 -1.79 11.28
N LYS A 81 8.26 -0.58 11.45
CA LYS A 81 7.24 0.00 10.57
C LYS A 81 7.52 -0.18 9.08
N SER A 82 8.69 0.26 8.60
CA SER A 82 9.04 0.21 7.18
C SER A 82 9.07 -1.23 6.65
N THR A 83 9.50 -2.19 7.47
CA THR A 83 9.50 -3.62 7.08
C THR A 83 8.07 -4.14 6.94
N VAL A 84 7.22 -3.89 7.93
CA VAL A 84 5.81 -4.36 7.90
C VAL A 84 5.03 -3.65 6.80
N ALA A 85 5.19 -2.33 6.62
CA ALA A 85 4.51 -1.56 5.59
C ALA A 85 4.94 -1.98 4.17
N ALA A 86 6.23 -2.26 3.95
CA ALA A 86 6.71 -2.75 2.66
C ALA A 86 6.15 -4.15 2.33
N LEU A 87 6.14 -5.06 3.31
CA LEU A 87 5.54 -6.40 3.14
C LEU A 87 4.03 -6.33 2.94
N LEU A 88 3.34 -5.41 3.62
CA LEU A 88 1.92 -5.17 3.43
C LEU A 88 1.64 -4.68 2.01
N ALA A 89 2.42 -3.72 1.50
CA ALA A 89 2.29 -3.23 0.12
C ALA A 89 2.52 -4.35 -0.90
N GLU A 90 3.53 -5.18 -0.70
CA GLU A 90 3.82 -6.33 -1.55
C GLU A 90 2.65 -7.33 -1.56
N ALA A 91 2.13 -7.69 -0.38
CA ALA A 91 1.03 -8.63 -0.23
C ALA A 91 -0.29 -8.13 -0.85
N LEU A 92 -0.54 -6.82 -0.80
CA LEU A 92 -1.71 -6.18 -1.39
C LEU A 92 -1.53 -5.80 -2.87
N GLY A 93 -0.30 -5.88 -3.40
CA GLY A 93 0.01 -5.37 -4.74
C GLY A 93 -0.18 -3.85 -4.87
N CYS A 94 -0.04 -3.11 -3.76
CA CYS A 94 -0.33 -1.68 -3.68
C CYS A 94 0.94 -0.84 -3.50
N SER A 95 0.79 0.49 -3.43
CA SER A 95 1.95 1.38 -3.27
C SER A 95 2.43 1.45 -1.82
N PHE A 96 3.75 1.62 -1.63
CA PHE A 96 4.36 1.87 -0.33
C PHE A 96 4.85 3.31 -0.24
N ILE A 97 4.51 4.00 0.86
CA ILE A 97 4.98 5.35 1.19
C ILE A 97 5.80 5.29 2.49
N GLU A 98 7.08 5.67 2.41
CA GLU A 98 7.92 5.92 3.58
C GLU A 98 7.78 7.40 4.01
N ALA A 99 7.18 7.65 5.19
CA ALA A 99 6.94 9.01 5.64
C ALA A 99 8.25 9.81 5.81
N ASP A 100 9.34 9.15 6.22
CA ASP A 100 10.62 9.83 6.45
C ASP A 100 11.20 10.45 5.15
N ASP A 101 10.80 9.97 3.97
CA ASP A 101 11.22 10.53 2.68
C ASP A 101 10.66 11.94 2.46
N TYR A 102 9.49 12.24 3.02
CA TYR A 102 8.78 13.52 2.91
C TYR A 102 9.34 14.61 3.84
N HIS A 103 10.29 14.28 4.70
CA HIS A 103 10.96 15.30 5.51
C HIS A 103 11.81 16.23 4.66
N SER A 104 11.76 17.52 4.98
CA SER A 104 12.70 18.51 4.43
C SER A 104 14.14 18.16 4.80
N GLN A 105 15.09 18.65 4.01
CA GLN A 105 16.52 18.48 4.30
C GLN A 105 16.90 19.08 5.67
N ALA A 106 16.24 20.17 6.07
CA ALA A 106 16.43 20.79 7.38
C ALA A 106 15.98 19.88 8.52
N ASN A 107 14.84 19.19 8.38
CA ASN A 107 14.36 18.23 9.38
C ASN A 107 15.28 17.03 9.49
N LYS A 108 15.71 16.47 8.35
CA LYS A 108 16.68 15.36 8.30
C LYS A 108 17.99 15.75 9.00
N ALA A 109 18.48 16.97 8.77
CA ALA A 109 19.68 17.50 9.43
C ALA A 109 19.53 17.74 10.94
N LYS A 110 18.34 18.11 11.43
CA LYS A 110 18.05 18.21 12.87
C LYS A 110 18.09 16.82 13.51
N MET A 111 17.36 15.87 12.94
CA MET A 111 17.27 14.50 13.46
C MET A 111 18.63 13.78 13.42
N SER A 112 19.44 13.98 12.38
CA SER A 112 20.78 13.39 12.30
C SER A 112 21.73 13.90 13.40
N LYS A 113 21.45 15.07 13.97
CA LYS A 113 22.17 15.65 15.11
C LYS A 113 21.55 15.27 16.47
N GLY A 114 20.53 14.41 16.48
CA GLY A 114 19.79 14.05 17.68
C GLY A 114 18.89 15.18 18.22
N ILE A 115 18.63 16.22 17.42
CA ILE A 115 17.77 17.35 17.82
C ILE A 115 16.31 16.95 17.51
N PRO A 116 15.42 16.93 18.52
CA PRO A 116 14.02 16.61 18.28
C PRO A 116 13.34 17.70 17.44
N LEU A 117 12.46 17.27 16.54
CA LEU A 117 11.64 18.21 15.76
C LEU A 117 10.57 18.86 16.63
N SER A 118 10.21 20.09 16.30
CA SER A 118 9.05 20.80 16.87
C SER A 118 7.75 20.48 16.11
N ASP A 119 6.61 20.95 16.58
CA ASP A 119 5.36 20.86 15.81
C ASP A 119 5.43 21.66 14.50
N ALA A 120 6.01 22.86 14.53
CA ALA A 120 6.21 23.68 13.34
C ALA A 120 7.09 22.99 12.29
N ASP A 121 8.04 22.16 12.72
CA ASP A 121 8.85 21.33 11.81
C ASP A 121 8.05 20.17 11.21
N ARG A 122 7.10 19.60 11.97
CA ARG A 122 6.31 18.43 11.56
C ARG A 122 5.11 18.78 10.70
N THR A 123 4.48 19.93 10.89
CA THR A 123 3.26 20.30 10.15
C THR A 123 3.43 20.21 8.63
N PRO A 124 4.43 20.86 7.99
CA PRO A 124 4.57 20.80 6.54
C PRO A 124 4.88 19.39 6.03
N TRP A 125 5.58 18.60 6.84
CA TRP A 125 5.88 17.20 6.54
C TRP A 125 4.61 16.33 6.55
N LEU A 126 3.77 16.47 7.58
CA LEU A 126 2.52 15.74 7.70
C LEU A 126 1.50 16.15 6.63
N GLU A 127 1.45 17.44 6.27
CA GLU A 127 0.61 17.93 5.17
C GLU A 127 1.04 17.34 3.83
N SER A 128 2.35 17.32 3.55
CA SER A 128 2.87 16.71 2.32
C SER A 128 2.58 15.21 2.26
N LEU A 129 2.66 14.51 3.39
CA LEU A 129 2.30 13.09 3.49
C LEU A 129 0.79 12.86 3.31
N ARG A 130 -0.04 13.70 3.94
CA ARG A 130 -1.50 13.69 3.76
C ARG A 130 -1.87 13.84 2.29
N ASP A 131 -1.26 14.79 1.58
CA ASP A 131 -1.55 15.04 0.18
C ASP A 131 -1.16 13.84 -0.70
N ALA A 132 -0.02 13.23 -0.43
CA ALA A 132 0.41 12.00 -1.13
C ALA A 132 -0.52 10.80 -0.87
N ILE A 133 -1.05 10.66 0.35
CA ILE A 133 -2.06 9.65 0.67
C ILE A 133 -3.37 9.96 -0.07
N SER A 134 -3.84 11.22 -0.01
CA SER A 134 -5.07 11.66 -0.65
C SER A 134 -5.06 11.39 -2.16
N ASP A 135 -3.92 11.63 -2.82
CA ASP A 135 -3.70 11.34 -4.24
C ASP A 135 -3.88 9.85 -4.60
N ARG A 136 -3.61 8.91 -3.69
CA ARG A 136 -3.82 7.47 -3.89
C ARG A 136 -5.29 7.11 -3.66
N LEU A 137 -5.85 7.60 -2.56
CA LEU A 137 -7.26 7.37 -2.21
C LEU A 137 -8.21 7.88 -3.31
N ASP A 138 -7.92 9.05 -3.90
CA ASP A 138 -8.69 9.66 -5.00
C ASP A 138 -8.61 8.85 -6.30
N ARG A 139 -7.57 8.03 -6.48
CA ARG A 139 -7.41 7.11 -7.63
C ARG A 139 -8.06 5.74 -7.38
N GLY A 140 -8.64 5.52 -6.20
CA GLY A 140 -9.14 4.20 -5.81
C GLY A 140 -8.02 3.21 -5.51
N GLU A 141 -6.82 3.69 -5.20
CA GLU A 141 -5.64 2.85 -4.96
C GLU A 141 -5.41 2.64 -3.46
N ASP A 142 -5.23 1.39 -3.05
CA ASP A 142 -4.75 1.07 -1.71
C ASP A 142 -3.30 1.54 -1.53
N VAL A 143 -2.93 1.89 -0.30
CA VAL A 143 -1.57 2.34 0.03
C VAL A 143 -1.16 1.92 1.43
N ALA A 144 0.03 1.32 1.55
CA ALA A 144 0.67 1.10 2.84
C ALA A 144 1.62 2.25 3.16
N VAL A 145 1.57 2.75 4.39
CA VAL A 145 2.39 3.89 4.83
C VAL A 145 3.15 3.52 6.09
N SER A 146 4.45 3.80 6.16
CA SER A 146 5.18 3.80 7.43
C SER A 146 5.27 5.22 7.96
N CYS A 147 4.72 5.48 9.15
CA CYS A 147 4.78 6.81 9.78
C CYS A 147 4.79 6.68 11.30
N SER A 148 5.57 7.49 12.02
CA SER A 148 5.58 7.42 13.49
C SER A 148 4.22 7.76 14.12
N ALA A 149 3.55 8.82 13.64
CA ALA A 149 2.18 9.21 13.98
C ALA A 149 1.78 9.10 15.47
N LEU A 150 2.72 9.45 16.37
CA LEU A 150 2.65 9.10 17.80
C LEU A 150 1.54 9.84 18.57
N GLN A 151 1.18 11.05 18.13
CA GLN A 151 0.18 11.89 18.78
C GLN A 151 -1.12 11.95 17.96
N LEU A 152 -2.26 12.07 18.65
CA LEU A 152 -3.59 12.20 18.03
C LEU A 152 -3.62 13.30 16.96
N LYS A 153 -3.10 14.49 17.27
CA LYS A 153 -3.10 15.62 16.33
C LYS A 153 -2.38 15.31 15.00
N TYR A 154 -1.37 14.44 15.01
CA TYR A 154 -0.68 14.05 13.79
C TYR A 154 -1.52 13.04 13.00
N ARG A 155 -2.20 12.12 13.69
CA ARG A 155 -3.13 11.18 13.06
C ARG A 155 -4.33 11.89 12.45
N GLU A 156 -4.85 12.94 13.08
CA GLU A 156 -5.90 13.80 12.50
C GLU A 156 -5.47 14.43 11.18
N VAL A 157 -4.23 14.93 11.08
CA VAL A 157 -3.72 15.48 9.81
C VAL A 157 -3.68 14.42 8.72
N LEU A 158 -3.28 13.19 9.05
CA LEU A 158 -3.25 12.09 8.07
C LEU A 158 -4.66 11.62 7.70
N ARG A 159 -5.59 11.52 8.66
CA ARG A 159 -7.00 11.18 8.40
C ARG A 159 -7.69 12.16 7.46
N ALA A 160 -7.30 13.44 7.51
CA ALA A 160 -7.78 14.45 6.57
C ALA A 160 -7.36 14.20 5.10
N ALA A 161 -6.53 13.18 4.81
CA ALA A 161 -6.31 12.71 3.45
C ALA A 161 -7.59 12.09 2.85
N ASP A 162 -8.43 11.51 3.70
CA ASP A 162 -9.79 11.14 3.36
C ASP A 162 -10.71 12.37 3.41
N ARG A 163 -11.14 12.84 2.24
CA ARG A 163 -11.96 14.06 2.11
C ARG A 163 -13.34 13.98 2.78
N SER A 164 -13.86 12.78 3.03
CA SER A 164 -15.11 12.60 3.79
C SER A 164 -14.91 12.55 5.30
N TYR A 165 -13.67 12.50 5.78
CA TYR A 165 -13.38 12.39 7.20
C TYR A 165 -13.90 13.60 7.99
N LYS A 166 -14.55 13.31 9.11
CA LYS A 166 -14.97 14.29 10.11
C LYS A 166 -14.21 14.00 11.41
N PRO A 167 -13.55 15.01 12.03
CA PRO A 167 -12.83 14.81 13.28
C PRO A 167 -13.68 14.11 14.34
N GLY A 168 -13.16 13.01 14.88
CA GLY A 168 -13.85 12.18 15.88
C GLY A 168 -14.69 11.03 15.30
N ASP A 169 -14.88 10.97 13.98
CA ASP A 169 -15.58 9.89 13.29
C ASP A 169 -14.57 8.94 12.63
N TYR A 170 -14.00 8.05 13.44
CA TYR A 170 -12.87 7.20 13.03
C TYR A 170 -13.30 5.95 12.27
N ALA A 171 -14.54 5.47 12.47
CA ALA A 171 -14.99 4.18 11.95
C ALA A 171 -15.03 4.17 10.43
N ASP A 172 -15.59 5.22 9.81
CA ASP A 172 -15.78 5.32 8.36
C ASP A 172 -14.56 5.96 7.65
N CYS A 173 -13.52 6.33 8.39
CA CYS A 173 -12.31 6.94 7.82
C CYS A 173 -11.49 5.91 7.03
N ARG A 174 -11.10 6.25 5.80
CA ARG A 174 -10.28 5.39 4.93
C ARG A 174 -8.78 5.37 5.28
N VAL A 175 -8.36 6.16 6.26
CA VAL A 175 -6.98 6.17 6.76
C VAL A 175 -6.94 5.41 8.08
N LYS A 176 -6.55 4.14 8.00
CA LYS A 176 -6.46 3.21 9.12
C LYS A 176 -5.06 3.18 9.71
N PHE A 177 -4.95 2.76 10.96
CA PHE A 177 -3.69 2.68 11.68
C PHE A 177 -3.51 1.30 12.32
N VAL A 178 -2.29 0.79 12.26
CA VAL A 178 -1.83 -0.37 13.04
C VAL A 178 -0.61 0.06 13.83
N CYS A 179 -0.67 -0.02 15.16
CA CYS A 179 0.43 0.38 16.02
C CYS A 179 1.31 -0.82 16.40
N LEU A 180 2.57 -0.79 15.95
CA LEU A 180 3.57 -1.73 16.39
C LEU A 180 4.13 -1.30 17.74
N LYS A 181 3.92 -2.12 18.76
CA LYS A 181 4.45 -1.93 20.12
C LYS A 181 5.50 -2.97 20.46
N ALA A 182 6.57 -2.53 21.10
CA ALA A 182 7.52 -3.40 21.75
C ALA A 182 8.11 -2.65 22.94
N SER A 183 8.70 -3.40 23.88
CA SER A 183 9.36 -2.79 25.04
C SER A 183 10.57 -1.95 24.62
N VAL A 184 10.94 -0.99 25.46
CA VAL A 184 12.12 -0.12 25.22
C VAL A 184 13.38 -0.97 25.08
N GLU A 185 13.49 -2.04 25.87
CA GLU A 185 14.61 -2.98 25.86
C GLU A 185 14.73 -3.68 24.50
N VAL A 186 13.64 -4.27 24.01
CA VAL A 186 13.60 -4.95 22.70
C VAL A 186 14.00 -3.99 21.57
N ILE A 187 13.48 -2.77 21.60
CA ILE A 187 13.76 -1.78 20.54
C ILE A 187 15.21 -1.33 20.62
N THR A 188 15.74 -1.10 21.83
CA THR A 188 17.13 -0.73 22.06
C THR A 188 18.08 -1.81 21.54
N GLU A 189 17.84 -3.09 21.86
CA GLU A 189 18.64 -4.22 21.37
C GLU A 189 18.62 -4.30 19.84
N ARG A 190 17.45 -4.12 19.21
CA ARG A 190 17.32 -4.08 17.75
C ARG A 190 18.13 -2.94 17.13
N MET A 191 18.09 -1.75 17.73
CA MET A 191 18.84 -0.58 17.26
C MET A 191 20.35 -0.76 17.41
N GLN A 192 20.81 -1.33 18.53
CA GLN A 192 22.22 -1.62 18.79
C GLN A 192 22.78 -2.63 17.78
N ARG A 193 22.06 -3.73 17.54
CA ARG A 193 22.45 -4.74 16.54
C ARG A 193 22.57 -4.14 15.14
N ARG A 194 21.62 -3.31 14.72
CA ARG A 194 21.68 -2.63 13.40
C ARG A 194 22.82 -1.61 13.30
N SER A 195 23.10 -0.91 14.40
CA SER A 195 24.23 0.01 14.47
C SER A 195 25.56 -0.74 14.32
N SER A 196 25.70 -1.92 14.94
CA SER A 196 26.89 -2.77 14.75
C SER A 196 27.05 -3.31 13.32
N GLU A 197 25.96 -3.39 12.55
CA GLU A 197 25.96 -3.78 11.13
C GLU A 197 26.23 -2.58 10.19
N GLY A 198 26.55 -1.39 10.72
CA GLY A 198 26.88 -0.20 9.92
C GLY A 198 25.67 0.61 9.46
N LYS A 199 24.45 0.33 9.94
CA LYS A 199 23.28 1.16 9.66
C LYS A 199 23.22 2.30 10.68
N HIS A 200 23.41 3.54 10.22
CA HIS A 200 23.25 4.75 11.04
C HIS A 200 21.79 4.91 11.46
N PHE A 201 21.46 4.45 12.65
CA PHE A 201 20.14 4.60 13.22
C PHE A 201 20.08 5.79 14.19
N MET A 202 18.89 6.32 14.41
CA MET A 202 18.62 7.38 15.38
C MET A 202 19.17 6.99 16.77
N PRO A 203 19.79 7.92 17.53
CA PRO A 203 20.36 7.58 18.83
C PRO A 203 19.28 7.07 19.81
N ALA A 204 19.64 6.06 20.61
CA ALA A 204 18.75 5.46 21.61
C ALA A 204 18.21 6.46 22.64
N SER A 205 18.92 7.59 22.84
CA SER A 205 18.47 8.69 23.70
C SER A 205 17.13 9.33 23.25
N LEU A 206 16.75 9.19 21.98
CA LEU A 206 15.47 9.67 21.46
C LEU A 206 14.34 8.63 21.54
N LEU A 207 14.63 7.39 21.96
CA LEU A 207 13.61 6.35 22.05
C LEU A 207 12.63 6.62 23.18
N GLN A 208 13.13 6.98 24.37
CA GLN A 208 12.28 7.23 25.54
C GLN A 208 11.28 8.35 25.26
N SER A 209 11.75 9.47 24.68
CA SER A 209 10.85 10.59 24.33
C SER A 209 9.79 10.20 23.30
N GLN A 210 10.08 9.28 22.37
CA GLN A 210 9.07 8.78 21.44
C GLN A 210 8.04 7.88 22.12
N VAL A 211 8.47 7.04 23.06
CA VAL A 211 7.55 6.21 23.86
C VAL A 211 6.64 7.09 24.69
N ASP A 212 7.17 8.13 25.33
CA ASP A 212 6.39 9.06 26.14
C ASP A 212 5.37 9.86 25.29
N LEU A 213 5.67 10.09 24.02
CA LEU A 213 4.77 10.77 23.07
C LEU A 213 3.70 9.85 22.48
N LEU A 214 3.85 8.53 22.57
CA LEU A 214 2.90 7.57 22.00
C LEU A 214 1.63 7.55 22.85
N GLN A 215 0.59 8.19 22.35
CA GLN A 215 -0.73 8.22 22.98
C GLN A 215 -1.76 7.73 21.97
N ILE A 216 -2.51 6.68 22.34
CA ILE A 216 -3.61 6.13 21.53
C ILE A 216 -4.88 6.24 22.38
N ASN A 217 -5.89 6.91 21.83
CA ASN A 217 -7.20 6.94 22.44
C ASN A 217 -8.01 5.72 21.96
N ALA A 218 -8.64 5.00 22.88
CA ALA A 218 -9.46 3.83 22.56
C ALA A 218 -10.57 4.13 21.52
N ALA A 219 -11.10 5.35 21.52
CA ALA A 219 -12.09 5.79 20.53
C ALA A 219 -11.58 5.69 19.08
N GLU A 220 -10.27 5.78 18.86
CA GLU A 220 -9.66 5.74 17.53
C GLU A 220 -9.66 4.36 16.88
N GLY A 221 -9.94 3.29 17.62
CA GLY A 221 -9.99 1.92 17.09
C GLY A 221 -8.66 1.40 16.54
N ILE A 222 -7.53 1.95 17.00
CA ILE A 222 -6.19 1.55 16.52
C ILE A 222 -5.79 0.22 17.16
N THR A 223 -5.54 -0.79 16.35
CA THR A 223 -5.02 -2.08 16.82
C THR A 223 -3.56 -1.94 17.23
N GLU A 224 -3.26 -2.36 18.46
CA GLU A 224 -1.88 -2.49 18.94
C GLU A 224 -1.41 -3.93 18.73
N VAL A 225 -0.27 -4.10 18.06
CA VAL A 225 0.31 -5.40 17.71
C VAL A 225 1.72 -5.50 18.29
N ASP A 226 2.08 -6.67 18.82
CA ASP A 226 3.43 -6.92 19.33
C ASP A 226 4.42 -6.98 18.17
N ALA A 227 5.36 -6.04 18.15
CA ALA A 227 6.38 -5.94 17.12
C ALA A 227 7.46 -7.04 17.20
N THR A 228 7.39 -7.93 18.20
CA THR A 228 8.22 -9.14 18.31
C THR A 228 7.70 -10.31 17.48
N GLU A 229 6.43 -10.27 17.07
CA GLU A 229 5.84 -11.24 16.16
C GLU A 229 6.51 -11.23 14.78
N HIS A 230 6.33 -12.32 14.03
CA HIS A 230 6.88 -12.41 12.69
C HIS A 230 6.17 -11.38 11.78
N PRO A 231 6.91 -10.56 10.99
CA PRO A 231 6.30 -9.52 10.17
C PRO A 231 5.20 -10.01 9.21
N GLY A 232 5.33 -11.24 8.69
CA GLY A 232 4.31 -11.85 7.84
C GLY A 232 2.99 -12.15 8.57
N ASP A 233 3.05 -12.45 9.87
CA ASP A 233 1.85 -12.68 10.69
C ASP A 233 1.11 -11.36 10.91
N ILE A 234 1.85 -10.32 11.29
CA ILE A 234 1.34 -8.95 11.43
C ILE A 234 0.66 -8.47 10.14
N VAL A 235 1.29 -8.72 8.98
CA VAL A 235 0.73 -8.36 7.67
C VAL A 235 -0.57 -9.10 7.40
N ARG A 236 -0.59 -10.42 7.59
CA ARG A 236 -1.79 -11.23 7.39
C ARG A 236 -2.94 -10.74 8.26
N ASP A 237 -2.67 -10.44 9.53
CA ASP A 237 -3.68 -10.05 10.49
C ASP A 237 -4.21 -8.63 10.19
N ALA A 238 -3.35 -7.71 9.76
CA ALA A 238 -3.76 -6.39 9.27
C ALA A 238 -4.64 -6.49 8.00
N ILE A 239 -4.29 -7.36 7.04
CA ILE A 239 -5.13 -7.61 5.85
C ILE A 239 -6.47 -8.20 6.25
N ALA A 240 -6.49 -9.15 7.19
CA ALA A 240 -7.73 -9.75 7.67
C ALA A 240 -8.62 -8.72 8.37
N GLN A 241 -8.03 -7.81 9.14
CA GLN A 241 -8.76 -6.74 9.84
C GLN A 241 -9.49 -5.80 8.89
N PHE A 242 -8.83 -5.38 7.79
CA PHE A 242 -9.38 -4.35 6.88
C PHE A 242 -9.94 -4.92 5.58
N ARG A 243 -10.20 -6.24 5.51
CA ARG A 243 -10.57 -6.94 4.29
C ARG A 243 -11.76 -6.33 3.54
N GLU A 244 -12.81 -5.95 4.26
CA GLU A 244 -14.05 -5.41 3.66
C GLU A 244 -13.87 -3.98 3.12
N GLU A 245 -12.78 -3.31 3.50
CA GLU A 245 -12.49 -1.91 3.14
C GLU A 245 -11.43 -1.79 2.04
N LEU A 246 -10.68 -2.85 1.75
CA LEU A 246 -9.64 -2.88 0.71
C LEU A 246 -10.26 -2.82 -0.70
N ALA A 247 -9.65 -2.05 -1.59
CA ALA A 247 -10.09 -1.95 -2.98
C ALA A 247 -9.83 -3.23 -3.78
N SER A 248 -8.80 -3.99 -3.43
CA SER A 248 -8.50 -5.31 -4.02
C SER A 248 -9.19 -6.44 -3.24
N THR A 249 -10.09 -7.17 -3.91
CA THR A 249 -10.77 -8.36 -3.36
C THR A 249 -10.07 -9.68 -3.66
N ASP A 250 -8.94 -9.64 -4.39
CA ASP A 250 -8.19 -10.86 -4.68
C ASP A 250 -7.41 -11.29 -3.43
N PRO A 251 -7.61 -12.52 -2.92
CA PRO A 251 -6.92 -12.97 -1.72
C PRO A 251 -5.39 -12.99 -1.97
N PRO A 252 -4.58 -12.57 -0.98
CA PRO A 252 -3.13 -12.62 -1.10
C PRO A 252 -2.68 -14.04 -1.45
N CYS A 253 -1.79 -14.14 -2.44
CA CYS A 253 -1.15 -15.40 -2.80
C CYS A 253 -0.13 -15.76 -1.70
N PHE A 254 -0.59 -16.46 -0.67
CA PHE A 254 0.28 -17.13 0.32
C PHE A 254 0.72 -18.51 -0.17
#